data_AF-A0A554QZY6-F1
#
_entry.id   AF-A0A554QZY6-F1
#
_cell.length_a   1.000
_cell.length_b   1.000
_cell.length_c   1.000
_cell.angle_alpha   90.00
_cell.angle_beta   90.00
_cell.angle_gamma   90.00
#
_symmetry.space_group_name_H-M   'P 1'
#
loop_
_entity.id
_entity.type
_entity.pdbx_description
1 polymer ?
#
loop_
_entity_poly.entity_id
_entity_poly.type
_entity_poly.pdbx_seq_one_letter_code
_entity_poly.pdbx_strand_id
1 'polypeptide(L)'
;MHSGRSRRAKLVAAGLLIAVLVAGAVGVSKFRAANSPSAVIEENSTSGQRGLHNPACESVPSDSVAATSPSPAVASARLTNVVQTAAELLRVNGAAWGPQVAIGTELSIEEAFARAGSVPGDAVVADMEWLRQAQRDGLYDGANRSLDSLVRHIESTTITDVDLADHLGPNWQAVMDVIGTVAAIGFDEYVSKVRTSPAMRAADALDIRSVVRENAVALGLQTEWDGAQEVVAFYFQECSLAALGQREVNVSVEEYMRDWDLAEALARDAVAAAFAADLTSDDGREQIEILARGLQIVQAPNEFGPDDLLTRSVDPYENLHPDEVELLELENPFIEGE
;
A
#
# COMPACT_ATOMS: atom_id res chain seq x y z
N MET A 1 9.27 33.46 -52.99
CA MET A 1 10.60 32.89 -52.67
C MET A 1 10.63 32.66 -51.15
N HIS A 2 10.16 31.50 -50.71
CA HIS A 2 10.95 30.35 -50.19
C HIS A 2 11.65 30.69 -48.85
N SER A 3 11.15 30.21 -47.70
CA SER A 3 11.06 28.84 -47.16
C SER A 3 12.26 28.51 -46.26
N GLY A 4 11.98 28.28 -44.98
CA GLY A 4 12.95 27.84 -43.96
C GLY A 4 12.25 27.43 -42.67
N ARG A 5 11.62 26.26 -42.71
CA ARG A 5 10.99 25.52 -41.60
C ARG A 5 12.05 25.05 -40.59
N SER A 6 11.81 25.19 -39.29
CA SER A 6 12.36 24.32 -38.21
C SER A 6 11.65 24.64 -36.89
N ARG A 7 10.49 24.05 -36.58
CA ARG A 7 10.34 22.99 -35.55
C ARG A 7 11.25 23.18 -34.31
N ARG A 8 10.67 23.70 -33.22
CA ARG A 8 11.01 23.55 -31.78
C ARG A 8 10.14 24.60 -31.04
N ALA A 9 9.37 24.34 -30.00
CA ALA A 9 9.23 23.20 -29.12
C ALA A 9 7.73 23.01 -28.79
N LYS A 10 7.17 21.88 -29.24
CA LYS A 10 6.00 21.24 -28.62
C LYS A 10 6.56 19.96 -28.01
N LEU A 11 6.90 19.98 -26.73
CA LEU A 11 7.33 18.81 -25.95
C LEU A 11 7.40 19.26 -24.47
N VAL A 12 6.23 19.49 -23.85
CA VAL A 12 6.11 19.66 -22.37
C VAL A 12 4.89 18.90 -21.81
N ALA A 13 4.16 18.11 -22.61
CA ALA A 13 2.89 17.51 -22.14
C ALA A 13 2.69 16.05 -22.55
N ALA A 14 3.77 15.31 -22.82
CA ALA A 14 3.67 13.91 -23.30
C ALA A 14 4.58 12.93 -22.54
N GLY A 15 5.10 13.32 -21.37
CA GLY A 15 6.06 12.52 -20.61
C GLY A 15 5.57 11.92 -19.29
N LEU A 16 4.28 12.05 -18.92
CA LEU A 16 3.79 11.63 -17.59
C LEU A 16 2.54 10.73 -17.63
N LEU A 17 2.26 10.10 -18.77
CA LEU A 17 1.05 9.29 -18.98
C LEU A 17 1.30 7.96 -19.71
N ILE A 18 2.53 7.47 -19.76
CA ILE A 18 2.84 6.16 -20.36
C ILE A 18 3.63 5.32 -19.37
N ALA A 19 3.02 4.20 -18.99
CA ALA A 19 3.57 2.99 -18.36
C ALA A 19 3.93 3.04 -16.86
N VAL A 20 2.92 2.86 -15.99
CA VAL A 20 3.08 2.04 -14.76
C VAL A 20 2.86 0.56 -15.11
N LEU A 21 3.46 0.13 -16.23
CA LEU A 21 3.37 -1.23 -16.73
C LEU A 21 4.78 -1.80 -16.80
N VAL A 22 5.00 -2.80 -15.95
CA VAL A 22 6.01 -3.87 -16.02
C VAL A 22 7.31 -3.58 -15.27
N ALA A 23 7.42 -4.03 -14.00
CA ALA A 23 8.02 -5.32 -13.55
C ALA A 23 8.88 -5.29 -12.24
N GLY A 24 8.24 -5.65 -11.13
CA GLY A 24 8.78 -6.59 -10.12
C GLY A 24 8.77 -6.01 -8.68
N ALA A 25 8.46 -6.76 -7.62
CA ALA A 25 8.39 -8.21 -7.44
C ALA A 25 6.93 -8.75 -7.47
N VAL A 26 6.56 -9.59 -8.43
CA VAL A 26 6.60 -11.07 -8.49
C VAL A 26 5.52 -11.82 -7.68
N GLY A 27 4.89 -11.21 -6.68
CA GLY A 27 3.66 -11.74 -6.08
C GLY A 27 2.43 -11.01 -6.59
N VAL A 28 2.14 -9.86 -5.97
CA VAL A 28 0.83 -9.21 -6.06
C VAL A 28 0.66 -8.37 -7.32
N SER A 29 1.71 -7.74 -7.82
CA SER A 29 1.65 -6.85 -8.99
C SER A 29 1.39 -7.61 -10.31
N LYS A 30 1.77 -8.90 -10.42
CA LYS A 30 1.37 -9.77 -11.55
C LYS A 30 -0.13 -10.07 -11.56
N PHE A 31 -0.81 -10.03 -10.41
CA PHE A 31 -2.23 -10.35 -10.30
C PHE A 31 -3.15 -9.24 -10.79
N ARG A 32 -2.76 -7.98 -10.62
CA ARG A 32 -3.57 -6.81 -11.05
C ARG A 32 -3.48 -6.53 -12.54
N ALA A 33 -2.28 -6.59 -13.13
CA ALA A 33 -2.13 -6.42 -14.58
C ALA A 33 -2.92 -7.45 -15.40
N ALA A 34 -3.13 -8.66 -14.85
CA ALA A 34 -3.97 -9.69 -15.47
C ALA A 34 -5.48 -9.47 -15.34
N ASN A 35 -5.92 -8.57 -14.45
CA ASN A 35 -7.34 -8.25 -14.19
C ASN A 35 -7.77 -6.88 -14.73
N SER A 36 -6.84 -6.07 -15.24
CA SER A 36 -7.15 -4.79 -15.89
C SER A 36 -7.48 -5.01 -17.38
N PRO A 37 -8.74 -4.88 -17.82
CA PRO A 37 -8.99 -4.66 -19.24
C PRO A 37 -8.38 -3.30 -19.62
N SER A 38 -7.55 -3.27 -20.66
CA SER A 38 -6.98 -2.04 -21.21
C SER A 38 -8.11 -1.07 -21.60
N ALA A 39 -8.44 -0.13 -20.72
CA ALA A 39 -9.40 0.91 -21.00
C ALA A 39 -8.70 1.99 -21.84
N VAL A 40 -8.91 1.94 -23.15
CA VAL A 40 -8.87 3.15 -23.97
C VAL A 40 -9.90 4.10 -23.36
N ILE A 41 -9.46 5.22 -22.81
CA ILE A 41 -10.33 6.29 -22.32
C ILE A 41 -11.02 6.90 -23.54
N GLU A 42 -12.13 6.31 -23.97
CA GLU A 42 -13.15 7.02 -24.73
C GLU A 42 -14.17 7.56 -23.73
N GLU A 43 -14.15 8.88 -23.56
CA GLU A 43 -15.19 9.63 -22.86
C GLU A 43 -16.55 9.36 -23.52
N ASN A 44 -17.35 8.47 -22.94
CA ASN A 44 -18.78 8.49 -23.13
C ASN A 44 -19.48 8.07 -21.83
N SER A 45 -19.86 9.09 -21.07
CA SER A 45 -20.78 9.02 -19.93
C SER A 45 -22.09 8.37 -20.34
N THR A 46 -22.51 7.31 -19.65
CA THR A 46 -23.84 7.08 -19.04
C THR A 46 -24.07 5.60 -18.69
N SER A 47 -23.48 5.14 -17.58
CA SER A 47 -24.07 4.12 -16.70
C SER A 47 -23.41 4.28 -15.34
N GLY A 48 -24.20 4.34 -14.26
CA GLY A 48 -23.71 4.68 -12.92
C GLY A 48 -22.50 3.84 -12.51
N GLN A 49 -21.32 4.47 -12.51
CA GLN A 49 -20.12 3.91 -11.90
C GLN A 49 -20.41 3.76 -10.42
N ARG A 50 -20.46 2.52 -9.91
CA ARG A 50 -20.11 2.28 -8.51
C ARG A 50 -18.70 2.85 -8.35
N GLY A 51 -18.64 3.99 -7.66
CA GLY A 51 -17.45 4.83 -7.62
C GLY A 51 -16.25 4.10 -7.04
N LEU A 52 -15.07 4.69 -7.27
CA LEU A 52 -13.74 4.38 -6.72
C LEU A 52 -13.68 4.56 -5.19
N HIS A 53 -14.71 4.13 -4.48
CA HIS A 53 -14.87 4.28 -3.05
C HIS A 53 -14.40 3.00 -2.37
N ASN A 54 -13.29 3.09 -1.64
CA ASN A 54 -12.71 1.98 -0.90
C ASN A 54 -12.90 2.23 0.61
N PRO A 55 -13.78 1.48 1.30
CA PRO A 55 -13.99 1.64 2.75
C PRO A 55 -12.74 1.30 3.57
N ALA A 56 -11.76 0.57 2.99
CA ALA A 56 -10.46 0.36 3.60
C ALA A 56 -9.56 1.62 3.59
N CYS A 57 -10.05 2.76 3.07
CA CYS A 57 -9.34 4.04 3.12
C CYS A 57 -10.00 5.05 4.07
N GLU A 58 -11.16 4.71 4.64
CA GLU A 58 -11.91 5.59 5.53
C GLU A 58 -11.46 5.48 6.98
N SER A 59 -11.67 6.53 7.76
CA SER A 59 -11.39 6.50 9.19
C SER A 59 -12.40 5.63 9.93
N VAL A 60 -11.95 4.99 11.01
CA VAL A 60 -12.86 4.26 11.91
C VAL A 60 -13.65 5.31 12.72
N PRO A 61 -15.00 5.29 12.73
CA PRO A 61 -15.78 6.23 13.52
C PRO A 61 -15.38 6.19 15.00
N SER A 62 -15.12 7.36 15.59
CA SER A 62 -14.68 7.49 16.99
C SER A 62 -15.65 6.86 18.01
N ASP A 63 -16.93 6.69 17.64
CA ASP A 63 -17.96 6.10 18.49
C ASP A 63 -17.99 4.57 18.49
N SER A 64 -17.26 3.89 17.58
CA SER A 64 -17.26 2.43 17.50
C SER A 64 -16.15 1.72 18.28
N VAL A 65 -15.18 2.43 18.87
CA VAL A 65 -14.10 1.79 19.65
C VAL A 65 -13.60 2.70 20.78
N ALA A 66 -14.43 2.94 21.79
CA ALA A 66 -13.90 2.98 23.15
C ALA A 66 -13.63 1.53 23.60
N ALA A 67 -12.70 0.85 22.93
CA ALA A 67 -12.31 -0.50 23.28
C ALA A 67 -10.78 -0.59 23.24
N THR A 68 -10.23 -0.65 24.45
CA THR A 68 -9.11 -1.51 24.84
C THR A 68 -8.36 -2.14 23.66
N SER A 69 -7.06 -1.80 23.51
CA SER A 69 -6.13 -2.47 22.60
C SER A 69 -6.44 -3.96 22.52
N PRO A 70 -6.86 -4.49 21.36
CA PRO A 70 -7.26 -5.88 21.27
C PRO A 70 -6.02 -6.74 21.56
N SER A 71 -6.17 -7.66 22.51
CA SER A 71 -5.11 -8.58 22.95
C SER A 71 -4.44 -9.30 21.75
N PRO A 72 -3.11 -9.55 21.79
CA PRO A 72 -2.35 -10.18 20.69
C PRO A 72 -2.85 -11.56 20.22
N ALA A 73 -3.50 -12.34 21.09
CA ALA A 73 -4.10 -13.64 20.77
C ALA A 73 -5.35 -13.58 19.84
N VAL A 74 -5.62 -12.41 19.23
CA VAL A 74 -6.84 -12.10 18.47
C VAL A 74 -6.55 -11.78 17.00
N ALA A 75 -5.30 -11.50 16.60
CA ALA A 75 -5.01 -10.95 15.26
C ALA A 75 -5.28 -11.94 14.11
N SER A 76 -4.70 -13.14 14.11
CA SER A 76 -4.94 -14.17 13.08
C SER A 76 -6.40 -14.61 13.02
N ALA A 77 -7.07 -14.74 14.17
CA ALA A 77 -8.50 -15.00 14.25
C ALA A 77 -9.36 -13.85 13.68
N ARG A 78 -8.96 -12.60 13.91
CA ARG A 78 -9.61 -11.41 13.36
C ARG A 78 -9.45 -11.35 11.84
N LEU A 79 -8.25 -11.56 11.31
CA LEU A 79 -8.01 -11.64 9.86
C LEU A 79 -8.76 -12.80 9.21
N THR A 80 -8.80 -13.97 9.87
CA THR A 80 -9.63 -15.10 9.41
C THR A 80 -11.12 -14.73 9.34
N ASN A 81 -11.62 -13.96 10.32
CA ASN A 81 -13.00 -13.47 10.28
C ASN A 81 -13.23 -12.51 9.10
N VAL A 82 -12.28 -11.63 8.79
CA VAL A 82 -12.34 -10.77 7.60
C VAL A 82 -12.45 -11.61 6.33
N VAL A 83 -11.56 -12.60 6.15
CA VAL A 83 -11.60 -13.52 5.00
C VAL A 83 -12.95 -14.22 4.88
N GLN A 84 -13.47 -14.78 5.98
CA GLN A 84 -14.76 -15.47 6.00
C GLN A 84 -15.93 -14.55 5.70
N THR A 85 -15.89 -13.32 6.22
CA THR A 85 -16.91 -12.30 5.94
C THR A 85 -16.86 -11.85 4.48
N ALA A 86 -15.66 -11.70 3.90
CA ALA A 86 -15.49 -11.39 2.48
C ALA A 86 -16.06 -12.50 1.59
N ALA A 87 -15.80 -13.78 1.91
CA ALA A 87 -16.39 -14.92 1.21
C ALA A 87 -17.93 -14.89 1.26
N GLU A 88 -18.52 -14.64 2.44
CA GLU A 88 -19.97 -14.55 2.60
C GLU A 88 -20.55 -13.37 1.80
N LEU A 89 -19.89 -12.22 1.80
CA LEU A 89 -20.29 -11.07 0.99
C LEU A 89 -20.31 -11.40 -0.51
N LEU A 90 -19.29 -12.09 -1.02
CA LEU A 90 -19.23 -12.53 -2.42
C LEU A 90 -20.31 -13.57 -2.74
N ARG A 91 -20.58 -14.50 -1.81
CA ARG A 91 -21.61 -15.53 -1.97
C ARG A 91 -23.03 -14.95 -2.02
N VAL A 92 -23.31 -13.95 -1.17
CA VAL A 92 -24.63 -13.31 -1.08
C VAL A 92 -24.87 -12.33 -2.22
N ASN A 93 -23.87 -11.52 -2.57
CA ASN A 93 -24.03 -10.44 -3.54
C ASN A 93 -23.71 -10.84 -4.98
N GLY A 94 -22.98 -11.94 -5.18
CA GLY A 94 -22.34 -12.31 -6.43
C GLY A 94 -20.92 -11.75 -6.53
N ALA A 95 -20.05 -12.42 -7.30
CA ALA A 95 -18.66 -12.03 -7.50
C ALA A 95 -18.44 -11.47 -8.91
N ALA A 96 -17.62 -10.43 -9.02
CA ALA A 96 -17.18 -9.83 -10.27
C ALA A 96 -15.65 -9.72 -10.32
N TRP A 97 -15.08 -9.61 -11.53
CA TRP A 97 -13.63 -9.45 -11.71
C TRP A 97 -13.11 -8.07 -11.29
N GLY A 98 -14.00 -7.09 -11.17
CA GLY A 98 -13.65 -5.73 -10.78
C GLY A 98 -14.91 -4.87 -10.65
N PRO A 99 -14.83 -3.74 -9.93
CA PRO A 99 -15.96 -2.83 -9.70
C PRO A 99 -16.56 -2.30 -11.01
N GLN A 100 -15.74 -2.16 -12.06
CA GLN A 100 -16.14 -1.65 -13.38
C GLN A 100 -17.01 -2.61 -14.19
N VAL A 101 -17.01 -3.91 -13.88
CA VAL A 101 -17.83 -4.93 -14.57
C VAL A 101 -18.92 -5.53 -13.67
N ALA A 102 -18.97 -5.12 -12.39
CA ALA A 102 -19.97 -5.59 -11.44
C ALA A 102 -21.37 -5.09 -11.81
N ILE A 103 -22.37 -5.98 -11.77
CA ILE A 103 -23.78 -5.66 -12.08
C ILE A 103 -24.65 -5.84 -10.83
N GLY A 104 -25.58 -4.91 -10.61
CA GLY A 104 -26.58 -5.04 -9.55
C GLY A 104 -25.95 -4.96 -8.15
N THR A 105 -25.91 -6.10 -7.45
CA THR A 105 -25.33 -6.23 -6.11
C THR A 105 -23.88 -6.70 -6.10
N GLU A 106 -23.38 -7.29 -7.19
CA GLU A 106 -22.08 -7.99 -7.28
C GLU A 106 -20.91 -7.18 -6.72
N LEU A 107 -19.93 -7.88 -6.13
CA LEU A 107 -18.72 -7.28 -5.57
C LEU A 107 -17.49 -7.86 -6.25
N SER A 108 -16.48 -7.04 -6.48
CA SER A 108 -15.13 -7.54 -6.66
C SER A 108 -14.58 -8.14 -5.37
N ILE A 109 -13.54 -8.97 -5.47
CA ILE A 109 -12.89 -9.57 -4.30
C ILE A 109 -12.32 -8.47 -3.39
N GLU A 110 -11.65 -7.47 -3.97
CA GLU A 110 -11.11 -6.31 -3.25
C GLU A 110 -12.21 -5.54 -2.50
N GLU A 111 -13.36 -5.26 -3.16
CA GLU A 111 -14.51 -4.64 -2.48
C GLU A 111 -15.07 -5.49 -1.35
N ALA A 112 -15.03 -6.82 -1.47
CA ALA A 112 -15.51 -7.71 -0.43
C ALA A 112 -14.58 -7.70 0.79
N PHE A 113 -13.26 -7.74 0.59
CA PHE A 113 -12.28 -7.60 1.67
C PHE A 113 -12.39 -6.24 2.36
N ALA A 114 -12.45 -5.16 1.58
CA ALA A 114 -12.59 -3.82 2.10
C ALA A 114 -13.85 -3.65 2.96
N ARG A 115 -14.97 -4.29 2.57
CA ARG A 115 -16.23 -4.25 3.34
C ARG A 115 -16.27 -5.23 4.51
N ALA A 116 -15.43 -6.25 4.52
CA ALA A 116 -15.37 -7.25 5.56
C ALA A 116 -14.58 -6.80 6.80
N GLY A 117 -13.62 -5.89 6.62
CA GLY A 117 -12.83 -5.34 7.72
C GLY A 117 -13.55 -4.27 8.53
N SER A 118 -13.55 -4.40 9.86
CA SER A 118 -13.93 -3.30 10.76
C SER A 118 -12.79 -2.33 11.03
N VAL A 119 -11.55 -2.77 10.80
CA VAL A 119 -10.34 -1.96 10.83
C VAL A 119 -9.76 -1.99 9.41
N PRO A 120 -9.53 -0.84 8.76
CA PRO A 120 -9.07 -0.81 7.38
C PRO A 120 -7.75 -1.57 7.13
N GLY A 121 -6.81 -1.52 8.09
CA GLY A 121 -5.55 -2.25 8.02
C GLY A 121 -5.70 -3.77 8.03
N ASP A 122 -6.71 -4.30 8.73
CA ASP A 122 -6.98 -5.75 8.74
C ASP A 122 -7.51 -6.23 7.39
N ALA A 123 -8.31 -5.43 6.70
CA ALA A 123 -8.81 -5.76 5.36
C ALA A 123 -7.65 -5.94 4.37
N VAL A 124 -6.68 -5.02 4.40
CA VAL A 124 -5.50 -5.08 3.53
C VAL A 124 -4.62 -6.28 3.84
N VAL A 125 -4.30 -6.52 5.12
CA VAL A 125 -3.48 -7.67 5.51
C VAL A 125 -4.19 -8.98 5.16
N ALA A 126 -5.50 -9.09 5.37
CA ALA A 126 -6.26 -10.28 5.05
C ALA A 126 -6.32 -10.56 3.54
N ASP A 127 -6.48 -9.54 2.71
CA ASP A 127 -6.46 -9.67 1.25
C ASP A 127 -5.08 -10.14 0.77
N MET A 128 -4.01 -9.51 1.25
CA MET A 128 -2.64 -9.92 0.90
C MET A 128 -2.29 -11.33 1.37
N GLU A 129 -2.70 -11.74 2.57
CA GLU A 129 -2.51 -13.13 3.02
C GLU A 129 -3.27 -14.11 2.16
N TRP A 130 -4.52 -13.80 1.80
CA TRP A 130 -5.28 -14.63 0.89
C TRP A 130 -4.61 -14.75 -0.49
N LEU A 131 -4.13 -13.63 -1.05
CA LEU A 131 -3.39 -13.61 -2.32
C LEU A 131 -2.13 -14.47 -2.26
N ARG A 132 -1.37 -14.38 -1.16
CA ARG A 132 -0.16 -15.18 -0.92
C ARG A 132 -0.49 -16.68 -0.86
N GLN A 133 -1.53 -17.07 -0.14
CA GLN A 133 -1.98 -18.46 -0.08
C GLN A 133 -2.49 -18.96 -1.45
N ALA A 134 -3.30 -18.16 -2.14
CA ALA A 134 -3.81 -18.48 -3.47
C ALA A 134 -2.68 -18.66 -4.51
N GLN A 135 -1.59 -17.88 -4.41
CA GLN A 135 -0.40 -18.05 -5.22
C GLN A 135 0.31 -19.36 -4.90
N ARG A 136 0.54 -19.65 -3.61
CA ARG A 136 1.15 -20.90 -3.16
C ARG A 136 0.37 -22.13 -3.62
N ASP A 137 -0.95 -22.02 -3.66
CA ASP A 137 -1.85 -23.09 -4.09
C ASP A 137 -2.05 -23.14 -5.61
N GLY A 138 -1.34 -22.30 -6.38
CA GLY A 138 -1.34 -22.32 -7.85
C GLY A 138 -2.66 -21.87 -8.47
N LEU A 139 -3.49 -21.14 -7.73
CA LEU A 139 -4.83 -20.73 -8.14
C LEU A 139 -4.82 -19.82 -9.39
N TYR A 140 -3.68 -19.19 -9.65
CA TYR A 140 -3.48 -18.23 -10.72
C TYR A 140 -2.71 -18.76 -11.94
N ASP A 141 -2.12 -19.96 -11.84
CA ASP A 141 -1.29 -20.54 -12.90
C ASP A 141 -2.10 -21.38 -13.93
N GLY A 142 -3.41 -21.53 -13.71
CA GLY A 142 -4.28 -22.42 -14.48
C GLY A 142 -5.22 -21.72 -15.48
N ALA A 143 -5.54 -22.42 -16.58
CA ALA A 143 -6.55 -22.00 -17.57
C ALA A 143 -8.00 -22.00 -17.03
N ASN A 144 -8.23 -22.44 -15.79
CA ASN A 144 -9.53 -22.54 -15.11
C ASN A 144 -9.70 -21.48 -14.01
N ARG A 145 -9.19 -20.26 -14.22
CA ARG A 145 -9.39 -19.13 -13.32
C ARG A 145 -10.86 -18.68 -13.36
N SER A 146 -11.73 -19.31 -12.55
CA SER A 146 -13.13 -18.90 -12.41
C SER A 146 -13.33 -18.14 -11.09
N LEU A 147 -14.21 -17.14 -11.11
CA LEU A 147 -14.60 -16.41 -9.88
C LEU A 147 -15.14 -17.36 -8.81
N ASP A 148 -15.88 -18.39 -9.19
CA ASP A 148 -16.35 -19.43 -8.27
C ASP A 148 -15.21 -20.18 -7.57
N SER A 149 -14.12 -20.47 -8.28
CA SER A 149 -12.94 -21.10 -7.68
C SER A 149 -12.21 -20.16 -6.73
N LEU A 150 -12.16 -18.86 -7.05
CA LEU A 150 -11.56 -17.85 -6.17
C LEU A 150 -12.40 -17.70 -4.89
N VAL A 151 -13.72 -17.57 -5.01
CA VAL A 151 -14.63 -17.45 -3.86
C VAL A 151 -14.55 -18.67 -2.96
N ARG A 152 -14.54 -19.89 -3.52
CA ARG A 152 -14.36 -21.12 -2.73
C ARG A 152 -13.01 -21.18 -2.02
N HIS A 153 -11.95 -20.64 -2.64
CA HIS A 153 -10.65 -20.55 -1.98
C HIS A 153 -10.69 -19.59 -0.80
N ILE A 154 -11.26 -18.39 -0.98
CA ILE A 154 -11.46 -17.41 0.12
C ILE A 154 -12.23 -18.08 1.26
N GLU A 155 -13.33 -18.79 0.96
CA GLU A 155 -14.15 -19.49 1.96
C GLU A 155 -13.36 -20.55 2.76
N SER A 156 -12.42 -21.24 2.12
CA SER A 156 -11.56 -22.24 2.78
C SER A 156 -10.32 -21.67 3.45
N THR A 157 -10.02 -20.38 3.23
CA THR A 157 -8.77 -19.75 3.71
C THR A 157 -8.85 -19.52 5.22
N THR A 158 -7.78 -19.88 5.92
CA THR A 158 -7.58 -19.57 7.33
C THR A 158 -6.22 -18.91 7.46
N ILE A 159 -6.14 -17.81 8.22
CA ILE A 159 -4.90 -17.09 8.49
C ILE A 159 -4.44 -17.50 9.88
N THR A 160 -3.22 -18.04 9.96
CA THR A 160 -2.61 -18.47 11.22
C THR A 160 -1.46 -17.55 11.62
N ASP A 161 -1.02 -17.62 12.89
CA ASP A 161 0.16 -16.88 13.35
C ASP A 161 1.44 -17.30 12.58
N VAL A 162 1.48 -18.54 12.09
CA VAL A 162 2.59 -19.03 11.25
C VAL A 162 2.55 -18.35 9.89
N ASP A 163 1.37 -18.19 9.29
CA ASP A 163 1.23 -17.47 8.02
C ASP A 163 1.70 -16.02 8.14
N LEU A 164 1.33 -15.35 9.24
CA LEU A 164 1.75 -13.97 9.50
C LEU A 164 3.24 -13.86 9.80
N ALA A 165 3.83 -14.83 10.50
CA ALA A 165 5.27 -14.85 10.73
C ALA A 165 6.04 -15.10 9.42
N ASP A 166 5.54 -15.99 8.55
CA ASP A 166 6.14 -16.30 7.25
C ASP A 166 6.00 -15.13 6.24
N HIS A 167 5.07 -14.21 6.45
CA HIS A 167 4.85 -13.05 5.57
C HIS A 167 5.45 -11.75 6.11
N LEU A 168 5.30 -11.48 7.41
CA LEU A 168 5.65 -10.20 8.04
C LEU A 168 6.83 -10.30 9.00
N GLY A 169 7.35 -11.51 9.20
CA GLY A 169 8.54 -11.77 10.02
C GLY A 169 8.24 -12.08 11.49
N PRO A 170 9.29 -12.31 12.29
CA PRO A 170 9.15 -12.74 13.68
C PRO A 170 8.41 -11.72 14.56
N ASN A 171 8.47 -10.43 14.20
CA ASN A 171 7.80 -9.34 14.91
C ASN A 171 6.48 -8.90 14.23
N TRP A 172 5.81 -9.82 13.52
CA TRP A 172 4.59 -9.55 12.75
C TRP A 172 3.50 -8.80 13.55
N GLN A 173 3.41 -9.03 14.87
CA GLN A 173 2.43 -8.35 15.73
C GLN A 173 2.68 -6.84 15.77
N ALA A 174 3.93 -6.43 15.98
CA ALA A 174 4.29 -5.02 16.01
C ALA A 174 4.09 -4.36 14.63
N VAL A 175 4.40 -5.09 13.55
CA VAL A 175 4.16 -4.65 12.17
C VAL A 175 2.66 -4.43 11.94
N MET A 176 1.81 -5.39 12.33
CA MET A 176 0.36 -5.27 12.24
C MET A 176 -0.20 -4.12 13.06
N ASP A 177 0.34 -3.88 14.26
CA ASP A 177 -0.09 -2.75 15.10
C ASP A 177 0.20 -1.41 14.43
N VAL A 178 1.37 -1.26 13.77
CA VAL A 178 1.70 -0.06 12.99
C VAL A 178 0.73 0.12 11.81
N ILE A 179 0.52 -0.93 11.01
CA ILE A 179 -0.39 -0.90 9.86
C ILE A 179 -1.81 -0.54 10.30
N GLY A 180 -2.31 -1.21 11.36
CA GLY A 180 -3.61 -0.94 11.94
C GLY A 180 -3.74 0.50 12.44
N THR A 181 -2.68 1.05 13.04
CA THR A 181 -2.70 2.43 13.55
C THR A 181 -2.73 3.47 12.43
N VAL A 182 -1.93 3.29 11.37
CA VAL A 182 -1.97 4.17 10.19
C VAL A 182 -3.35 4.11 9.54
N ALA A 183 -3.85 2.89 9.30
CA ALA A 183 -5.08 2.68 8.58
C ALA A 183 -6.33 3.11 9.38
N ALA A 184 -6.31 3.02 10.72
CA ALA A 184 -7.41 3.46 11.58
C ALA A 184 -7.67 4.98 11.52
N ILE A 185 -6.63 5.78 11.23
CA ILE A 185 -6.78 7.23 11.01
C ILE A 185 -7.57 7.50 9.72
N GLY A 186 -7.54 6.60 8.74
CA GLY A 186 -8.06 6.83 7.40
C GLY A 186 -7.05 7.60 6.52
N PHE A 187 -7.03 7.29 5.24
CA PHE A 187 -6.00 7.76 4.30
C PHE A 187 -5.99 9.30 4.20
N ASP A 188 -7.14 9.91 3.91
CA ASP A 188 -7.23 11.36 3.73
C ASP A 188 -6.88 12.13 5.00
N GLU A 189 -7.32 11.64 6.16
CA GLU A 189 -7.00 12.25 7.45
C GLU A 189 -5.52 12.07 7.81
N TYR A 190 -4.94 10.90 7.54
CA TYR A 190 -3.51 10.64 7.79
C TYR A 190 -2.64 11.56 6.94
N VAL A 191 -2.91 11.65 5.64
CA VAL A 191 -2.21 12.55 4.71
C VAL A 191 -2.41 14.01 5.13
N SER A 192 -3.61 14.40 5.57
CA SER A 192 -3.86 15.75 6.09
C SER A 192 -3.04 16.07 7.35
N LYS A 193 -2.89 15.10 8.27
CA LYS A 193 -2.01 15.24 9.44
C LYS A 193 -0.55 15.36 9.03
N VAL A 194 -0.08 14.57 8.07
CA VAL A 194 1.28 14.68 7.50
C VAL A 194 1.50 16.08 6.88
N ARG A 195 0.54 16.60 6.12
CA ARG A 195 0.60 17.94 5.54
C ARG A 195 0.76 19.04 6.59
N THR A 196 0.04 18.92 7.70
CA THR A 196 -0.03 19.98 8.74
C THR A 196 0.98 19.81 9.87
N SER A 197 1.64 18.65 9.95
CA SER A 197 2.67 18.37 10.95
C SER A 197 3.98 19.14 10.69
N PRO A 198 4.77 19.42 11.73
CA PRO A 198 6.14 19.91 11.56
C PRO A 198 7.01 18.88 10.80
N ALA A 199 8.26 19.24 10.51
CA ALA A 199 9.22 18.28 9.99
C ALA A 199 9.33 17.08 10.95
N MET A 200 9.21 15.87 10.42
CA MET A 200 8.97 14.67 11.22
C MET A 200 9.94 13.52 10.92
N ARG A 201 10.67 13.58 9.81
CA ARG A 201 11.49 12.48 9.32
C ARG A 201 12.97 12.81 9.46
N ALA A 202 13.80 11.90 9.93
CA ALA A 202 15.24 12.12 9.93
C ALA A 202 15.78 12.19 8.48
N ALA A 203 16.79 13.02 8.24
CA ALA A 203 17.35 13.20 6.89
C ALA A 203 18.02 11.92 6.35
N ASP A 204 18.49 11.04 7.22
CA ASP A 204 19.15 9.77 6.96
C ASP A 204 18.20 8.56 7.16
N ALA A 205 16.88 8.77 7.25
CA ALA A 205 15.91 7.69 7.49
C ALA A 205 15.97 6.58 6.42
N LEU A 206 16.18 6.94 5.15
CA LEU A 206 16.34 5.96 4.07
C LEU A 206 17.59 5.10 4.25
N ASP A 207 18.73 5.71 4.61
CA ASP A 207 19.98 5.00 4.87
C ASP A 207 19.82 4.06 6.07
N ILE A 208 19.17 4.53 7.13
CA ILE A 208 18.85 3.71 8.31
C ILE A 208 17.97 2.53 7.91
N ARG A 209 16.89 2.76 7.14
CA ARG A 209 16.00 1.69 6.65
C ARG A 209 16.75 0.67 5.78
N SER A 210 17.71 1.12 4.98
CA SER A 210 18.59 0.24 4.19
C SER A 210 19.47 -0.64 5.08
N VAL A 211 20.10 -0.07 6.11
CA VAL A 211 20.89 -0.84 7.10
C VAL A 211 20.02 -1.87 7.83
N VAL A 212 18.79 -1.50 8.20
CA VAL A 212 17.84 -2.44 8.81
C VAL A 212 17.52 -3.60 7.84
N ARG A 213 17.29 -3.30 6.56
CA ARG A 213 17.09 -4.33 5.53
C ARG A 213 18.30 -5.26 5.39
N GLU A 214 19.51 -4.71 5.32
CA GLU A 214 20.74 -5.51 5.24
C GLU A 214 20.87 -6.48 6.41
N ASN A 215 20.52 -6.04 7.62
CA ASN A 215 20.50 -6.89 8.80
C ASN A 215 19.43 -7.98 8.70
N ALA A 216 18.21 -7.66 8.22
CA ALA A 216 17.17 -8.65 7.98
C ALA A 216 17.61 -9.71 6.95
N VAL A 217 18.24 -9.29 5.86
CA VAL A 217 18.82 -10.18 4.83
C VAL A 217 19.90 -11.07 5.43
N ALA A 218 20.80 -10.52 6.26
CA ALA A 218 21.85 -11.29 6.92
C ALA A 218 21.30 -12.35 7.88
N LEU A 219 20.11 -12.12 8.44
CA LEU A 219 19.37 -13.07 9.28
C LEU A 219 18.52 -14.07 8.46
N GLY A 220 18.51 -13.95 7.14
CA GLY A 220 17.71 -14.79 6.24
C GLY A 220 16.22 -14.41 6.19
N LEU A 221 15.86 -13.20 6.61
CA LEU A 221 14.49 -12.69 6.71
C LEU A 221 14.14 -11.72 5.55
N GLN A 222 14.76 -11.91 4.38
CA GLN A 222 14.57 -11.00 3.25
C GLN A 222 13.11 -10.98 2.78
N THR A 223 12.51 -12.16 2.61
CA THR A 223 11.13 -12.28 2.09
C THR A 223 10.12 -11.68 3.05
N GLU A 224 10.32 -11.86 4.34
CA GLU A 224 9.48 -11.33 5.41
C GLU A 224 9.61 -9.81 5.53
N TRP A 225 10.83 -9.28 5.36
CA TRP A 225 11.05 -7.84 5.29
C TRP A 225 10.33 -7.22 4.09
N ASP A 226 10.54 -7.80 2.89
CA ASP A 226 9.94 -7.31 1.66
C ASP A 226 8.40 -7.38 1.76
N GLY A 227 7.85 -8.47 2.31
CA GLY A 227 6.42 -8.64 2.57
C GLY A 227 5.84 -7.59 3.53
N ALA A 228 6.50 -7.32 4.67
CA ALA A 228 6.08 -6.28 5.59
C ALA A 228 6.03 -4.88 4.95
N GLN A 229 7.01 -4.55 4.10
CA GLN A 229 7.04 -3.29 3.35
C GLN A 229 5.99 -3.24 2.23
N GLU A 230 5.70 -4.38 1.59
CA GLU A 230 4.69 -4.51 0.54
C GLU A 230 3.27 -4.23 1.06
N VAL A 231 2.96 -4.57 2.32
CA VAL A 231 1.64 -4.25 2.91
C VAL A 231 1.38 -2.74 2.95
N VAL A 232 2.40 -1.95 3.28
CA VAL A 232 2.28 -0.49 3.27
C VAL A 232 2.10 0.01 1.84
N ALA A 233 2.91 -0.49 0.91
CA ALA A 233 2.82 -0.16 -0.51
C ALA A 233 1.41 -0.40 -1.06
N PHE A 234 0.84 -1.57 -0.77
CA PHE A 234 -0.47 -1.97 -1.23
C PHE A 234 -1.58 -1.06 -0.68
N TYR A 235 -1.53 -0.74 0.62
CA TYR A 235 -2.47 0.20 1.23
C TYR A 235 -2.42 1.59 0.56
N PHE A 236 -1.22 2.15 0.39
CA PHE A 236 -1.06 3.48 -0.21
C PHE A 236 -1.42 3.51 -1.70
N GLN A 237 -1.12 2.44 -2.44
CA GLN A 237 -1.54 2.29 -3.83
C GLN A 237 -3.07 2.30 -3.94
N GLU A 238 -3.77 1.52 -3.11
CA GLU A 238 -5.22 1.44 -3.12
C GLU A 238 -5.88 2.77 -2.81
N CYS A 239 -5.42 3.42 -1.75
CA CYS A 239 -6.05 4.63 -1.27
C CYS A 239 -5.69 5.87 -2.10
N SER A 240 -4.49 5.94 -2.67
CA SER A 240 -4.14 7.00 -3.62
C SER A 240 -4.95 6.89 -4.92
N LEU A 241 -5.16 5.69 -5.47
CA LEU A 241 -6.02 5.48 -6.64
C LEU A 241 -7.47 5.89 -6.37
N ALA A 242 -8.01 5.50 -5.21
CA ALA A 242 -9.34 5.90 -4.77
C ALA A 242 -9.46 7.42 -4.60
N ALA A 243 -8.46 8.05 -3.98
CA ALA A 243 -8.41 9.50 -3.75
C ALA A 243 -8.24 10.31 -5.05
N LEU A 244 -7.45 9.82 -6.02
CA LEU A 244 -7.32 10.43 -7.34
C LEU A 244 -8.68 10.51 -8.06
N GLY A 245 -9.53 9.49 -7.89
CA GLY A 245 -10.89 9.46 -8.43
C GLY A 245 -11.82 10.53 -7.83
N GLN A 246 -11.48 11.08 -6.66
CA GLN A 246 -12.31 12.01 -5.89
C GLN A 246 -11.69 13.43 -5.80
N ARG A 247 -10.51 13.63 -6.39
CA ARG A 247 -9.72 14.85 -6.24
C ARG A 247 -10.45 16.09 -6.77
N GLU A 248 -10.34 17.19 -6.03
CA GLU A 248 -10.72 18.52 -6.52
C GLU A 248 -9.80 18.97 -7.67
N VAL A 249 -10.40 19.38 -8.79
CA VAL A 249 -9.69 19.73 -10.05
C VAL A 249 -8.70 20.90 -9.88
N ASN A 250 -8.81 21.69 -8.82
CA ASN A 250 -8.09 22.97 -8.66
C ASN A 250 -6.77 22.90 -7.85
N VAL A 251 -6.43 21.77 -7.22
CA VAL A 251 -5.14 21.59 -6.52
C VAL A 251 -4.19 20.80 -7.41
N SER A 252 -2.88 21.11 -7.41
CA SER A 252 -1.92 20.43 -8.29
C SER A 252 -1.75 18.96 -7.93
N VAL A 253 -1.56 18.08 -8.93
CA VAL A 253 -1.31 16.63 -8.70
C VAL A 253 -0.02 16.45 -7.90
N GLU A 254 1.02 17.20 -8.27
CA GLU A 254 2.37 17.10 -7.71
C GLU A 254 2.40 17.38 -6.21
N GLU A 255 1.60 18.33 -5.72
CA GLU A 255 1.51 18.64 -4.30
C GLU A 255 0.83 17.51 -3.50
N TYR A 256 -0.21 16.88 -4.06
CA TYR A 256 -0.81 15.69 -3.43
C TYR A 256 0.14 14.51 -3.41
N MET A 257 0.84 14.25 -4.52
CA MET A 257 1.80 13.15 -4.61
C MET A 257 2.90 13.32 -3.56
N ARG A 258 3.44 14.52 -3.39
CA ARG A 258 4.48 14.77 -2.38
C ARG A 258 4.03 14.46 -0.95
N ASP A 259 2.78 14.82 -0.59
CA ASP A 259 2.25 14.50 0.74
C ASP A 259 1.97 12.99 0.89
N TRP A 260 1.53 12.32 -0.18
CA TRP A 260 1.34 10.86 -0.21
C TRP A 260 2.67 10.12 -0.07
N ASP A 261 3.70 10.53 -0.81
CA ASP A 261 5.03 9.92 -0.77
C ASP A 261 5.63 10.04 0.64
N LEU A 262 5.48 11.21 1.29
CA LEU A 262 5.94 11.40 2.66
C LEU A 262 5.12 10.58 3.66
N ALA A 263 3.81 10.50 3.49
CA ALA A 263 2.96 9.67 4.33
C ALA A 263 3.33 8.18 4.21
N GLU A 264 3.57 7.70 2.99
CA GLU A 264 3.99 6.33 2.74
C GLU A 264 5.39 6.05 3.33
N ALA A 265 6.35 6.96 3.11
CA ALA A 265 7.70 6.81 3.65
C ALA A 265 7.70 6.72 5.18
N LEU A 266 6.88 7.54 5.86
CA LEU A 266 6.73 7.49 7.32
C LEU A 266 6.10 6.18 7.81
N ALA A 267 5.12 5.64 7.08
CA ALA A 267 4.53 4.36 7.40
C ALA A 267 5.54 3.21 7.19
N ARG A 268 6.32 3.25 6.11
CA ARG A 268 7.39 2.29 5.82
C ARG A 268 8.51 2.32 6.86
N ASP A 269 8.90 3.50 7.31
CA ASP A 269 9.89 3.69 8.37
C ASP A 269 9.37 3.12 9.71
N ALA A 270 8.11 3.38 10.05
CA ALA A 270 7.50 2.82 11.26
C ALA A 270 7.38 1.28 11.19
N VAL A 271 7.03 0.71 10.03
CA VAL A 271 7.01 -0.74 9.81
C VAL A 271 8.41 -1.34 9.89
N ALA A 272 9.41 -0.67 9.32
CA ALA A 272 10.81 -1.07 9.43
C ALA A 272 11.27 -1.10 10.90
N ALA A 273 10.90 -0.09 11.68
CA ALA A 273 11.19 -0.02 13.10
C ALA A 273 10.51 -1.17 13.87
N ALA A 274 9.23 -1.41 13.61
CA ALA A 274 8.47 -2.48 14.24
C ALA A 274 9.00 -3.88 13.88
N PHE A 275 9.38 -4.09 12.62
CA PHE A 275 9.99 -5.33 12.16
C PHE A 275 11.30 -5.62 12.92
N ALA A 276 12.13 -4.60 13.14
CA ALA A 276 13.47 -4.75 13.70
C ALA A 276 13.56 -4.61 15.22
N ALA A 277 12.47 -4.28 15.91
CA ALA A 277 12.44 -3.92 17.34
C ALA A 277 13.18 -4.92 18.26
N ASP A 278 13.02 -6.22 18.02
CA ASP A 278 13.68 -7.29 18.79
C ASP A 278 14.88 -7.93 18.08
N LEU A 279 15.18 -7.51 16.85
CA LEU A 279 16.26 -8.04 16.02
C LEU A 279 17.54 -7.21 16.10
N THR A 280 17.47 -6.00 16.65
CA THR A 280 18.58 -5.06 16.71
C THR A 280 19.37 -5.18 18.03
N SER A 281 20.69 -5.09 17.92
CA SER A 281 21.58 -4.93 19.07
C SER A 281 21.34 -3.59 19.78
N ASP A 282 21.86 -3.42 21.01
CA ASP A 282 21.74 -2.17 21.76
C ASP A 282 22.22 -0.93 20.96
N ASP A 283 23.28 -1.08 20.15
CA ASP A 283 23.81 -0.01 19.29
C ASP A 283 22.87 0.35 18.11
N GLY A 284 21.98 -0.57 17.72
CA GLY A 284 20.99 -0.36 16.66
C GLY A 284 19.66 0.20 17.17
N ARG A 285 19.45 0.26 18.50
CA ARG A 285 18.18 0.71 19.07
C ARG A 285 17.87 2.17 18.76
N GLU A 286 18.89 3.04 18.79
CA GLU A 286 18.74 4.46 18.46
C GLU A 286 18.23 4.65 17.02
N GLN A 287 18.74 3.85 16.07
CA GLN A 287 18.30 3.86 14.67
C GLN A 287 16.82 3.46 14.53
N ILE A 288 16.38 2.43 15.27
CA ILE A 288 14.98 2.00 15.28
C ILE A 288 14.06 3.07 15.86
N GLU A 289 14.48 3.73 16.95
CA GLU A 289 13.73 4.84 17.55
C GLU A 289 13.58 6.02 16.59
N ILE A 290 14.63 6.34 15.82
CA ILE A 290 14.60 7.39 14.79
C ILE A 290 13.52 7.08 13.73
N LEU A 291 13.48 5.86 13.22
CA LEU A 291 12.49 5.44 12.22
C LEU A 291 11.05 5.50 12.75
N ALA A 292 10.82 5.09 14.00
CA ALA A 292 9.48 5.10 14.60
C ALA A 292 8.95 6.52 14.89
N ARG A 293 9.85 7.48 15.12
CA ARG A 293 9.52 8.83 15.62
C ARG A 293 8.64 9.63 14.66
N GLY A 294 8.81 9.46 13.36
CA GLY A 294 8.04 10.21 12.36
C GLY A 294 6.54 9.96 12.46
N LEU A 295 6.12 8.70 12.63
CA LEU A 295 4.72 8.34 12.82
C LEU A 295 4.16 8.90 14.15
N GLN A 296 4.95 8.89 15.23
CA GLN A 296 4.55 9.45 16.53
C GLN A 296 4.27 10.95 16.44
N ILE A 297 5.10 11.70 15.71
CA ILE A 297 4.90 13.13 15.46
C ILE A 297 3.58 13.37 14.71
N VAL A 298 3.27 12.56 13.70
CA VAL A 298 2.01 12.70 12.93
C VAL A 298 0.78 12.37 13.79
N GLN A 299 0.89 11.42 14.72
CA GLN A 299 -0.19 11.03 15.62
C GLN A 299 -0.48 12.09 16.68
N ALA A 300 0.56 12.75 17.21
CA ALA A 300 0.46 13.73 18.27
C ALA A 300 1.29 14.99 18.00
N PRO A 301 1.03 15.75 16.92
CA PRO A 301 1.92 16.83 16.46
C PRO A 301 2.10 17.96 17.48
N ASN A 302 1.13 18.14 18.39
CA ASN A 302 1.19 19.14 19.45
C ASN A 302 2.12 18.75 20.62
N GLU A 303 2.53 17.48 20.71
CA GLU A 303 3.44 16.99 21.75
C GLU A 303 4.92 17.17 21.38
N PHE A 304 5.19 17.49 20.10
CA PHE A 304 6.55 17.66 19.59
C PHE A 304 6.82 19.11 19.21
N GLY A 305 7.96 19.63 19.66
CA GLY A 305 8.47 20.93 19.22
C GLY A 305 9.14 20.84 17.85
N PRO A 306 9.46 21.99 17.22
CA PRO A 306 10.30 22.02 16.03
C PRO A 306 11.68 21.43 16.35
N ASP A 307 12.17 20.57 15.45
CA ASP A 307 13.47 19.90 15.54
C ASP A 307 14.21 20.11 14.21
N ASP A 308 15.30 20.88 14.25
CA ASP A 308 16.06 21.27 13.06
C ASP A 308 16.80 20.09 12.38
N LEU A 309 16.85 18.93 13.04
CA LEU A 309 17.39 17.69 12.47
C LEU A 309 16.37 16.91 11.64
N LEU A 310 15.09 17.28 11.73
CA LEU A 310 14.01 16.63 10.99
C LEU A 310 13.72 17.37 9.68
N THR A 311 13.25 16.61 8.70
CA THR A 311 12.87 17.07 7.36
C THR A 311 11.47 16.59 6.97
N ARG A 312 11.00 17.13 5.85
CA ARG A 312 9.80 16.68 5.10
C ARG A 312 10.19 16.11 3.73
N SER A 313 11.48 15.92 3.48
CA SER A 313 12.00 15.42 2.21
C SER A 313 11.86 13.90 2.12
N VAL A 314 11.61 13.47 0.90
CA VAL A 314 11.45 12.07 0.47
C VAL A 314 12.24 11.95 -0.82
N ASP A 315 13.02 10.88 -0.94
CA ASP A 315 13.64 10.58 -2.22
C ASP A 315 12.55 10.08 -3.20
N PRO A 316 12.47 10.60 -4.44
CA PRO A 316 11.38 10.27 -5.38
C PRO A 316 11.24 8.78 -5.71
N TYR A 317 12.26 7.97 -5.45
CA TYR A 317 12.28 6.54 -5.77
C TYR A 317 12.21 5.64 -4.53
N GLU A 318 12.23 6.19 -3.30
CA GLU A 318 12.38 5.35 -2.10
C GLU A 318 11.17 4.49 -1.73
N ASN A 319 9.98 4.88 -2.21
CA ASN A 319 8.75 4.12 -1.99
C ASN A 319 8.50 3.09 -3.11
N LEU A 320 9.28 3.14 -4.18
CA LEU A 320 9.18 2.16 -5.26
C LEU A 320 9.73 0.82 -4.80
N HIS A 321 9.15 -0.25 -5.34
CA HIS A 321 9.72 -1.57 -5.15
C HIS A 321 11.12 -1.63 -5.84
N PRO A 322 12.12 -2.34 -5.30
CA PRO A 322 13.45 -2.46 -5.92
C PRO A 322 13.43 -2.78 -7.42
N ASP A 323 12.61 -3.72 -7.87
CA ASP A 323 12.57 -4.05 -9.30
C ASP A 323 11.90 -2.92 -10.13
N GLU A 324 11.00 -2.11 -9.56
CA GLU A 324 10.47 -0.90 -10.22
C GLU A 324 11.55 0.17 -10.38
N VAL A 325 12.44 0.32 -9.39
CA VAL A 325 13.63 1.18 -9.50
C VAL A 325 14.54 0.66 -10.61
N GLU A 326 14.83 -0.64 -10.65
CA GLU A 326 15.66 -1.26 -11.71
C GLU A 326 15.08 -0.99 -13.11
N LEU A 327 13.76 -1.01 -13.26
CA LEU A 327 13.11 -0.69 -14.54
C LEU A 327 13.20 0.77 -14.91
N LEU A 328 13.02 1.68 -13.96
CA LEU A 328 13.18 3.10 -14.21
C LEU A 328 14.64 3.46 -14.54
N GLU A 329 15.60 2.73 -13.97
CA GLU A 329 17.01 2.80 -14.35
C GLU A 329 17.24 2.28 -15.78
N LEU A 330 16.54 1.21 -16.18
CA LEU A 330 16.58 0.66 -17.55
C LEU A 330 15.86 1.56 -18.58
N GLU A 331 14.81 2.28 -18.18
CA GLU A 331 14.04 3.22 -19.00
C GLU A 331 14.70 4.61 -19.10
N ASN A 332 15.67 4.92 -18.24
CA ASN A 332 16.57 6.05 -18.38
C ASN A 332 17.91 5.61 -19.02
N PRO A 333 17.98 5.37 -20.34
CA PRO A 333 19.27 5.31 -20.98
C PRO A 333 19.91 6.69 -20.82
N PHE A 334 20.99 6.75 -20.05
CA PHE A 334 21.92 7.86 -19.99
C PHE A 334 21.91 8.67 -21.29
N ILE A 335 21.45 9.92 -21.26
CA ILE A 335 21.90 10.90 -22.24
C ILE A 335 23.35 11.24 -21.85
N GLU A 336 24.26 10.32 -22.12
CA GLU A 336 25.66 10.66 -22.28
C GLU A 336 25.83 11.18 -23.71
N GLY A 337 25.92 12.51 -23.83
CA GLY A 337 26.47 13.19 -25.01
C GLY A 337 25.50 14.07 -25.79
N GLU A 338 25.50 15.37 -25.48
CA GLU A 338 26.02 16.45 -26.36
C GLU A 338 26.13 17.79 -25.62
#